data_AF-K2RZY6-F1
#
_entry.id   AF-K2RZY6-F1
#
_cell.length_a   1.000
_cell.length_b   1.000
_cell.length_c   1.000
_cell.angle_alpha   90.00
_cell.angle_beta   90.00
_cell.angle_gamma   90.00
#
_symmetry.space_group_name_H-M   'P 1'
#
loop_
_entity.id
_entity.type
_entity.pdbx_description
1 polymer ?
#
loop_
_entity_poly.entity_id
_entity_poly.type
_entity_poly.pdbx_seq_one_letter_code
_entity_poly.pdbx_strand_id
1 'polypeptide(L)'
;MCMHDQDDGIGPPIDPGTQVPWGTNVSEGEHTFCLRIDPSLDGGKYSFIDEDSISMPMDGNNPHGAGYTTTKRTPTASTPSTAAPNRVHKVTNLFSISRTSGHPVAYAIHSPVRQALLAHPSSFHAHRAKSATHTPSG
;
A
#
# COMPACT_ATOMS: atom_id res chain seq x y z
N MET A 1 -7.33 -1.09 -1.64
CA MET A 1 -7.69 -1.95 -0.50
C MET A 1 -8.13 -3.28 -1.08
N CYS A 2 -7.28 -4.30 -0.98
CA CYS A 2 -7.65 -5.68 -1.32
C CYS A 2 -7.83 -6.43 -0.02
N MET A 3 -9.00 -7.02 0.19
CA MET A 3 -9.14 -8.16 1.10
C MET A 3 -8.35 -9.30 0.47
N HIS A 4 -7.44 -9.87 1.25
CA HIS A 4 -6.92 -11.20 1.01
C HIS A 4 -7.71 -12.05 1.98
N ASP A 5 -8.74 -12.72 1.50
CA ASP A 5 -9.30 -13.84 2.23
C ASP A 5 -8.26 -14.95 2.06
N GLN A 6 -7.36 -15.07 3.04
CA GLN A 6 -6.95 -16.42 3.39
C GLN A 6 -8.18 -16.99 4.08
N ASP A 7 -8.76 -18.03 3.51
CA ASP A 7 -9.90 -18.73 4.10
C ASP A 7 -9.45 -19.33 5.44
N ASP A 8 -9.50 -18.53 6.50
CA ASP A 8 -9.28 -18.92 7.88
C ASP A 8 -10.53 -19.64 8.38
N GLY A 9 -10.82 -20.80 7.80
CA GLY A 9 -11.65 -21.83 8.42
C GLY A 9 -13.14 -21.55 8.58
N ILE A 10 -13.73 -20.56 7.91
CA ILE A 10 -15.19 -20.39 7.83
C ILE A 10 -15.64 -20.44 6.35
N GLY A 11 -15.20 -21.53 5.69
CA GLY A 11 -15.60 -22.14 4.38
C GLY A 11 -15.63 -21.22 3.15
N PRO A 12 -14.88 -21.46 2.05
CA PRO A 12 -14.67 -22.66 1.19
C PRO A 12 -13.14 -22.90 0.99
N PRO A 13 -12.50 -23.41 -0.10
CA PRO A 13 -12.75 -24.49 -1.07
C PRO A 13 -12.32 -25.87 -0.52
N ILE A 14 -12.57 -26.95 -1.26
CA ILE A 14 -12.26 -28.32 -0.84
C ILE A 14 -10.73 -28.48 -0.67
N ASP A 15 -10.28 -29.00 0.49
CA ASP A 15 -8.86 -29.26 0.76
C ASP A 15 -8.18 -30.06 -0.37
N PRO A 16 -6.88 -29.85 -0.63
CA PRO A 16 -6.14 -30.58 -1.66
C PRO A 16 -6.31 -32.11 -1.52
N GLY A 17 -6.90 -32.75 -2.53
CA GLY A 17 -7.15 -34.20 -2.54
C GLY A 17 -8.49 -34.63 -1.93
N THR A 18 -9.26 -33.71 -1.37
CA THR A 18 -10.62 -33.98 -0.90
C THR A 18 -11.61 -33.88 -2.06
N GLN A 19 -12.67 -34.68 -2.02
CA GLN A 19 -13.80 -34.67 -2.97
C GLN A 19 -15.07 -34.71 -2.12
N VAL A 20 -16.03 -33.82 -2.37
CA VAL A 20 -17.33 -33.87 -1.71
C VAL A 20 -18.41 -34.23 -2.73
N PRO A 21 -19.44 -35.04 -2.37
CA PRO A 21 -20.35 -35.62 -3.35
C PRO A 21 -21.16 -34.60 -4.17
N TRP A 22 -21.25 -33.36 -3.69
CA TRP A 22 -22.08 -32.28 -4.25
C TRP A 22 -21.29 -31.02 -4.59
N GLY A 23 -19.96 -31.02 -4.41
CA GLY A 23 -19.11 -29.83 -4.53
C GLY A 23 -18.06 -29.99 -5.61
N THR A 24 -17.89 -28.97 -6.43
CA THR A 24 -16.88 -28.92 -7.48
C THR A 24 -15.57 -28.36 -6.94
N ASN A 25 -14.44 -28.94 -7.33
CA ASN A 25 -13.13 -28.36 -7.06
C ASN A 25 -12.97 -27.06 -7.86
N VAL A 26 -12.75 -25.95 -7.15
CA VAL A 26 -12.55 -24.62 -7.73
C VAL A 26 -11.05 -24.37 -7.87
N SER A 27 -10.63 -23.80 -9.00
CA SER A 27 -9.24 -23.40 -9.22
C SER A 27 -8.88 -22.15 -8.42
N GLU A 28 -7.64 -22.08 -7.96
CA GLU A 28 -7.07 -20.85 -7.37
C GLU A 28 -7.25 -19.63 -8.29
N GLY A 29 -7.58 -18.49 -7.70
CA GLY A 29 -7.79 -17.23 -8.41
C GLY A 29 -7.25 -16.03 -7.63
N GLU A 30 -6.82 -14.99 -8.34
CA GLU A 30 -6.33 -13.75 -7.72
C GLU A 30 -7.41 -12.67 -7.79
N HIS A 31 -7.81 -12.12 -6.64
CA HIS A 31 -8.71 -10.97 -6.57
C HIS A 31 -7.91 -9.67 -6.46
N THR A 32 -7.85 -8.91 -7.56
CA THR A 32 -7.17 -7.60 -7.60
C THR A 32 -8.18 -6.46 -7.61
N PHE A 33 -8.00 -5.48 -6.73
CA PHE A 33 -8.84 -4.27 -6.64
C PHE A 33 -8.03 -3.01 -6.96
N CYS A 34 -8.64 -2.10 -7.72
CA CYS A 34 -8.11 -0.76 -7.96
C CYS A 34 -9.04 0.27 -7.30
N LEU A 35 -8.54 0.98 -6.29
CA LEU A 35 -9.27 2.07 -5.63
C LEU A 35 -8.78 3.40 -6.18
N ARG A 36 -9.64 4.11 -6.90
CA ARG A 36 -9.39 5.50 -7.29
C ARG A 36 -9.80 6.42 -6.14
N ILE A 37 -8.84 7.21 -5.64
CA ILE A 37 -9.07 8.23 -4.63
C ILE A 37 -8.88 9.60 -5.30
N ASP A 38 -9.92 10.42 -5.26
CA ASP A 38 -9.87 11.83 -5.68
C ASP A 38 -10.01 12.70 -4.42
N PRO A 39 -8.90 13.06 -3.77
CA PRO A 39 -8.93 13.64 -2.44
C PRO A 39 -9.29 15.13 -2.48
N SER A 40 -10.07 15.58 -1.48
CA SER A 40 -10.33 17.00 -1.24
C SER A 40 -10.02 17.33 0.22
N LEU A 41 -8.78 17.76 0.50
CA LEU A 41 -8.34 18.15 1.84
C LEU A 41 -8.46 19.66 2.01
N ASP A 42 -9.35 20.09 2.90
CA ASP A 42 -9.63 21.50 3.22
C ASP A 42 -9.88 22.38 1.99
N GLY A 43 -10.52 21.83 0.95
CA GLY A 43 -10.91 22.54 -0.27
C GLY A 43 -9.74 23.08 -1.12
N GLY A 44 -8.50 22.71 -0.80
CA GLY A 44 -7.29 23.25 -1.42
C GLY A 44 -6.62 22.31 -2.42
N LYS A 45 -5.49 22.77 -2.96
CA LYS A 45 -4.56 21.93 -3.73
C LYS A 45 -3.89 20.93 -2.80
N TYR A 46 -3.91 19.66 -3.18
CA TYR A 46 -3.25 18.60 -2.44
C TYR A 46 -1.95 18.16 -3.13
N SER A 47 -1.09 17.49 -2.36
CA SER A 47 0.13 16.87 -2.82
C SER A 47 0.23 15.47 -2.22
N PHE A 48 0.86 14.56 -2.96
CA PHE A 48 1.17 13.22 -2.48
C PHE A 48 2.59 13.18 -1.92
N ILE A 49 2.78 12.54 -0.77
CA ILE A 49 4.06 12.42 -0.08
C ILE A 49 4.29 10.96 0.29
N ASP A 50 5.49 10.47 0.00
CA ASP A 50 6.07 9.28 0.63
C ASP A 50 6.85 9.74 1.88
N GLU A 51 6.55 9.15 3.03
CA GLU A 51 7.28 9.40 4.28
C GLU A 51 7.88 8.10 4.81
N ASP A 52 9.20 8.06 4.98
CA ASP A 52 9.95 6.91 5.49
C ASP A 52 10.54 7.21 6.87
N SER A 53 10.47 6.27 7.81
CA SER A 53 11.03 6.43 9.17
C SER A 53 12.40 5.75 9.31
N ILE A 54 13.49 6.50 9.15
CA ILE A 54 14.85 5.96 9.10
C ILE A 54 15.60 6.11 10.43
N SER A 55 16.45 5.14 10.76
CA SER A 55 17.33 5.24 11.94
C SER A 55 18.34 6.38 11.78
N MET A 56 18.62 7.10 12.86
CA MET A 56 19.65 8.13 12.87
C MET A 56 21.04 7.51 13.02
N PRO A 57 22.11 8.09 12.43
CA PRO A 57 23.47 7.67 12.70
C PRO A 57 23.81 7.85 14.19
N MET A 58 24.77 7.08 14.68
CA MET A 58 25.27 7.24 16.05
C MET A 58 26.30 8.37 16.06
N ASP A 59 25.92 9.51 16.66
CA ASP A 59 26.73 10.72 16.74
C ASP A 59 26.45 11.46 18.06
N GLY A 60 26.97 12.69 18.21
CA GLY A 60 26.74 13.50 19.42
C GLY A 60 25.27 13.84 19.68
N ASN A 61 24.40 13.82 18.66
CA ASN A 61 22.96 14.04 18.78
C ASN A 61 22.19 12.75 19.05
N ASN A 62 22.79 11.58 18.79
CA ASN A 62 22.24 10.26 19.06
C ASN A 62 23.28 9.33 19.73
N PRO A 63 23.78 9.69 20.94
CA PRO A 63 24.91 8.99 21.58
C PRO A 63 24.57 7.56 22.01
N HIS A 64 23.28 7.22 22.12
CA HIS A 64 22.80 5.90 22.53
C HIS A 64 22.21 5.09 21.37
N GLY A 65 22.24 5.60 20.13
CA GLY A 65 21.79 4.87 18.95
C GLY A 65 20.28 4.56 18.89
N ALA A 66 19.46 5.14 19.76
CA ALA A 66 18.02 4.88 19.84
C ALA A 66 17.17 5.82 18.98
N GLY A 67 17.77 6.87 18.40
CA GLY A 67 17.08 7.88 17.59
C GLY A 67 16.68 7.40 16.18
N TYR A 68 15.55 7.90 15.70
CA TYR A 68 15.09 7.78 14.33
C TYR A 68 14.48 9.10 13.85
N THR A 69 14.41 9.30 12.55
CA THR A 69 13.86 10.50 11.91
C THR A 69 13.01 10.13 10.70
N THR A 70 12.24 11.09 10.18
CA THR A 70 11.41 10.90 8.99
C THR A 70 11.98 11.62 7.79
N THR A 71 12.10 10.94 6.66
CA THR A 71 12.40 11.55 5.35
C THR A 71 11.15 11.61 4.49
N LYS A 72 10.92 12.75 3.84
CA LYS A 72 9.74 12.98 3.00
C LYS A 72 10.14 13.18 1.55
N ARG A 73 9.41 12.57 0.62
CA ARG A 73 9.57 12.74 -0.83
C ARG A 73 8.23 13.04 -1.47
N THR A 74 8.21 14.00 -2.39
CA THR A 74 7.01 14.38 -3.15
C THR A 74 7.19 13.95 -4.61
N PRO A 75 6.57 12.86 -5.06
CA PRO A 75 6.56 12.49 -6.47
C PRO A 75 5.94 13.59 -7.32
N THR A 76 6.58 13.93 -8.44
CA THR A 76 6.12 14.98 -9.37
C THR A 76 5.33 14.42 -10.55
N ALA A 77 5.34 13.09 -10.71
CA ALA A 77 4.65 12.37 -11.77
C ALA A 77 4.06 11.07 -11.23
N SER A 78 3.13 10.48 -12.00
CA SER A 78 2.58 9.17 -11.68
C SER A 78 3.67 8.10 -11.85
N THR A 79 4.18 7.61 -10.73
CA THR A 79 5.18 6.54 -10.68
C THR A 79 4.74 5.45 -9.73
N PRO A 80 5.12 4.18 -9.96
CA PRO A 80 5.01 3.15 -8.94
C PRO A 80 5.77 3.61 -7.68
N SER A 81 5.17 3.44 -6.51
CA SER A 81 5.89 3.59 -5.24
C SER A 81 6.33 2.21 -4.76
N THR A 82 7.52 2.13 -4.15
CA THR A 82 8.13 0.88 -3.68
C THR A 82 7.90 0.66 -2.20
N ALA A 83 7.83 -0.62 -1.83
CA ALA A 83 7.54 -1.07 -0.49
C ALA A 83 8.80 -0.79 0.29
N ALA A 84 8.68 0.02 1.32
CA ALA A 84 9.72 0.09 2.33
C ALA A 84 9.01 -0.17 3.65
N PRO A 85 9.61 -0.97 4.55
CA PRO A 85 8.95 -1.53 5.74
C PRO A 85 8.36 -0.49 6.72
N ASN A 86 8.62 0.79 6.48
CA ASN A 86 8.29 1.95 7.29
C ASN A 86 7.74 3.12 6.46
N ARG A 87 7.35 2.88 5.20
CA ARG A 87 6.81 3.91 4.31
C ARG A 87 5.33 4.14 4.58
N VAL A 88 4.96 5.41 4.69
CA VAL A 88 3.57 5.85 4.74
C VAL A 88 3.30 6.80 3.59
N HIS A 89 2.29 6.49 2.79
CA HIS A 89 1.79 7.38 1.75
C HIS A 89 0.80 8.37 2.35
N LYS A 90 0.98 9.66 2.07
CA LYS A 90 0.11 10.72 2.59
C LYS A 90 -0.39 11.59 1.45
N VAL A 91 -1.66 11.97 1.53
CA VAL A 91 -2.18 13.10 0.78
C VAL A 91 -2.22 14.28 1.74
N THR A 92 -1.60 15.40 1.38
CA THR A 92 -1.49 16.58 2.24
C THR A 92 -1.94 17.85 1.52
N ASN A 93 -2.43 18.83 2.28
CA ASN A 93 -2.63 20.19 1.80
C ASN A 93 -1.61 21.12 2.48
N LEU A 94 -0.64 21.61 1.70
CA LEU A 94 0.47 22.44 2.19
C LEU A 94 0.02 23.85 2.64
N PHE A 95 -1.19 24.28 2.26
CA PHE A 95 -1.72 25.60 2.60
C PHE A 95 -2.61 25.60 3.84
N SER A 96 -2.96 24.42 4.37
CA SER A 96 -3.71 24.28 5.63
C SER A 96 -2.81 23.63 6.68
N ILE A 97 -2.50 24.37 7.74
CA ILE A 97 -1.61 23.92 8.82
C ILE A 97 -2.43 23.54 10.05
N SER A 98 -2.19 22.34 10.58
CA SER A 98 -2.77 21.91 11.84
C SER A 98 -2.21 22.73 13.00
N ARG A 99 -3.10 23.33 13.79
CA ARG A 99 -2.74 24.08 15.01
C ARG A 99 -2.11 23.21 16.10
N THR A 100 -2.34 21.90 16.06
CA THR A 100 -1.86 20.98 17.12
C THR A 100 -0.46 20.47 16.80
N SER A 101 -0.21 20.07 15.55
CA SER A 101 1.09 19.49 15.16
C SER A 101 2.04 20.51 14.51
N GLY A 102 1.55 21.68 14.11
CA GLY A 102 2.34 22.67 13.35
C GLY A 102 2.69 22.19 11.93
N HIS A 103 2.08 21.10 11.46
CA HIS A 103 2.34 20.51 10.15
C HIS A 103 1.13 20.64 9.22
N PRO A 104 1.35 20.59 7.89
CA PRO A 104 0.27 20.49 6.93
C PRO A 104 -0.74 19.39 7.27
N VAL A 105 -2.04 19.68 7.12
CA VAL A 105 -3.09 18.68 7.28
C VAL A 105 -2.90 17.56 6.25
N ALA A 106 -3.12 16.31 6.66
CA ALA A 106 -2.91 15.16 5.81
C ALA A 106 -3.78 13.97 6.21
N TYR A 107 -4.08 13.11 5.24
CA TYR A 107 -4.56 11.75 5.46
C TYR A 107 -3.47 10.75 5.08
N ALA A 108 -3.23 9.80 5.97
CA ALA A 108 -2.33 8.67 5.71
C ALA A 108 -3.10 7.51 5.08
N ILE A 109 -2.53 6.94 4.01
CA ILE A 109 -3.04 5.76 3.32
C ILE A 109 -2.19 4.59 3.78
N HIS A 110 -2.80 3.71 4.58
CA HIS A 110 -2.19 2.46 5.01
C HIS A 110 -2.72 1.32 4.16
N SER A 111 -1.81 0.69 3.41
CA SER A 111 -2.06 -0.59 2.76
C SER A 111 -0.94 -1.54 3.15
N PRO A 112 -1.24 -2.74 3.63
CA PRO A 112 -0.22 -3.75 3.84
C PRO A 112 0.41 -4.14 2.49
N VAL A 113 1.66 -4.64 2.52
CA VAL A 113 2.28 -5.27 1.35
C VAL A 113 1.40 -6.43 0.89
N ARG A 114 1.18 -6.51 -0.41
CA ARG A 114 0.48 -7.62 -1.06
C ARG A 114 1.29 -8.12 -2.24
N GLN A 115 0.94 -9.31 -2.73
CA GLN A 115 1.48 -9.88 -3.95
C GLN A 115 0.88 -9.15 -5.17
N ALA A 116 1.71 -8.91 -6.20
CA ALA A 116 1.25 -8.36 -7.48
C ALA A 116 0.75 -9.49 -8.39
N LEU A 117 0.11 -9.11 -9.50
CA LEU A 117 -0.41 -10.04 -10.50
C LEU A 117 0.62 -11.12 -10.86
N LEU A 118 0.28 -12.38 -10.62
CA LEU A 118 1.17 -13.53 -10.91
C LEU A 118 1.26 -13.89 -12.39
N ALA A 119 0.25 -13.51 -13.18
CA ALA A 119 0.20 -13.87 -14.59
C ALA A 119 1.42 -13.32 -15.35
N HIS A 120 1.96 -14.12 -16.27
CA HIS A 120 3.16 -13.76 -17.02
C HIS A 120 3.02 -12.36 -17.69
N PRO A 121 4.06 -11.51 -17.71
CA PRO A 121 3.95 -10.14 -18.23
C PRO A 121 3.49 -10.01 -19.70
N SER A 122 3.76 -11.03 -20.53
CA SER A 122 3.28 -11.09 -21.93
C SER A 122 1.87 -11.69 -22.09
N SER A 123 1.20 -12.04 -20.99
CA SER A 123 -0.13 -12.62 -21.03
C SER A 123 -1.22 -11.56 -21.24
N PHE A 124 -2.38 -12.00 -21.73
CA PHE A 124 -3.56 -11.14 -21.85
C PHE A 124 -4.00 -10.54 -20.51
N HIS A 125 -3.84 -11.28 -19.41
CA HIS A 125 -4.16 -10.79 -18.07
C HIS A 125 -3.30 -9.57 -17.71
N ALA A 126 -1.98 -9.66 -17.90
CA ALA A 126 -1.06 -8.57 -17.62
C ALA A 126 -1.31 -7.34 -18.51
N HIS A 127 -1.58 -7.56 -19.80
CA HIS A 127 -1.89 -6.47 -20.73
C HIS A 127 -3.21 -5.75 -20.41
N ARG A 128 -4.22 -6.46 -19.89
CA ARG A 128 -5.53 -5.90 -19.57
C ARG A 128 -5.64 -5.35 -18.14
N ALA A 129 -4.83 -5.84 -17.21
CA ALA A 129 -4.85 -5.47 -15.80
C ALA A 129 -3.55 -4.78 -15.36
N LYS A 130 -3.13 -3.74 -16.08
CA LYS A 130 -1.86 -3.03 -15.82
C LYS A 130 -1.75 -2.42 -14.41
N SER A 131 -2.87 -2.09 -13.76
CA SER A 131 -2.87 -1.63 -12.36
C SER A 131 -2.51 -2.76 -11.39
N ALA A 132 -2.81 -4.02 -11.72
CA ALA A 132 -2.55 -5.19 -10.88
C ALA A 132 -1.06 -5.60 -10.86
N THR A 133 -0.28 -5.16 -11.84
CA THR A 133 1.16 -5.44 -11.91
C THR A 133 1.99 -4.57 -10.96
N HIS A 134 1.35 -3.63 -10.28
CA HIS A 134 1.99 -2.73 -9.32
C HIS A 134 1.36 -2.96 -7.95
N THR A 135 2.17 -3.34 -6.99
CA THR A 135 1.72 -3.43 -5.61
C THR A 135 1.79 -2.05 -4.95
N PRO A 136 0.72 -1.58 -4.27
CA PRO A 136 0.88 -0.59 -3.23
C PRO A 136 1.66 -1.29 -2.13
N SER A 137 2.87 -0.85 -2.01
CA SER A 137 3.97 -1.64 -1.52
C SER A 137 4.17 -1.21 -0.07
N GLY A 138 3.99 -2.13 0.88
CA GLY A 138 4.05 -1.80 2.32
C GLY A 138 5.45 -1.81 2.91
#